data_AF-A0A954L9S0-F1
#
_entry.id   AF-A0A954L9S0-F1
#
_cell.length_a   1.000
_cell.length_b   1.000
_cell.length_c   1.000
_cell.angle_alpha   90.00
_cell.angle_beta   90.00
_cell.angle_gamma   90.00
#
_symmetry.space_group_name_H-M   'P 1'
#
loop_
_entity.id
_entity.type
_entity.pdbx_description
1 polymer ?
#
loop_
_entity_poly.entity_id
_entity_poly.type
_entity_poly.pdbx_seq_one_letter_code
_entity_poly.pdbx_strand_id
1 'polypeptide(L)'
;MTASIPFDEISVLIPGYSIEDLPTDLGESAANSLLNALAVAWHPRLLRLSRGIPCARQAETAGDLPGRRVLLVPSCAEDWMPHEWQQALAARGNLVLSGCSTRSEWLTSLEAAISAELTEADHQAVSESEGAAQPPLKSASAPSTPDNAPSATSAQQNFSHQPPLLVDDFLAFGTTYFQIMLLSRRM
;
A
#
# COMPACT_ATOMS: atom_id res chain seq x y z
N MET A 1 -15.35 11.42 4.07
CA MET A 1 -14.07 10.73 3.84
C MET A 1 -13.50 10.42 5.21
N THR A 2 -13.80 9.25 5.75
CA THR A 2 -13.20 8.82 7.02
C THR A 2 -11.78 8.39 6.70
N ALA A 3 -10.80 9.12 7.20
CA ALA A 3 -9.40 8.81 6.93
C ALA A 3 -8.96 7.68 7.87
N SER A 4 -8.84 6.46 7.35
CA SER A 4 -8.06 5.42 8.02
C SER A 4 -6.64 5.95 8.25
N ILE A 5 -6.05 5.63 9.41
CA ILE A 5 -4.67 6.06 9.72
C ILE A 5 -3.75 5.44 8.67
N PRO A 6 -2.98 6.26 7.91
CA PRO A 6 -2.11 5.73 6.87
C PRO A 6 -1.00 4.89 7.48
N PHE A 7 -0.53 3.90 6.73
CA PHE A 7 0.63 3.11 7.11
C PHE A 7 1.88 3.99 7.11
N ASP A 8 2.75 3.79 8.10
CA ASP A 8 3.99 4.55 8.23
C ASP A 8 5.02 4.12 7.18
N GLU A 9 5.03 2.84 6.79
CA GLU A 9 5.98 2.28 5.83
C GLU A 9 5.42 1.05 5.09
N ILE A 10 5.89 0.86 3.86
CA ILE A 10 5.77 -0.39 3.10
C ILE A 10 7.13 -1.09 3.16
N SER A 11 7.18 -2.27 3.77
CA SER A 11 8.41 -3.02 3.96
C SER A 11 8.33 -4.38 3.27
N VAL A 12 9.33 -4.70 2.46
CA VAL A 12 9.56 -6.07 1.97
C VAL A 12 10.60 -6.71 2.86
N LEU A 13 10.24 -7.82 3.49
CA LEU A 13 11.19 -8.55 4.34
C LEU A 13 12.13 -9.35 3.46
N ILE A 14 13.43 -9.23 3.72
CA ILE A 14 14.48 -9.93 2.99
C ILE A 14 15.25 -10.86 3.93
N PRO A 15 15.73 -12.01 3.42
CA PRO A 15 16.78 -12.76 4.09
C PRO A 15 18.09 -11.96 4.09
N GLY A 16 18.88 -12.08 5.15
CA GLY A 16 20.17 -11.39 5.28
C GLY A 16 20.06 -9.92 5.71
N TYR A 17 21.18 -9.20 5.62
CA TYR A 17 21.34 -7.86 6.20
C TYR A 17 21.01 -6.73 5.24
N SER A 18 21.16 -6.97 3.94
CA SER A 18 20.99 -5.97 2.90
C SER A 18 20.56 -6.62 1.58
N ILE A 19 20.12 -5.79 0.63
CA ILE A 19 19.74 -6.23 -0.72
C ILE A 19 20.91 -6.88 -1.48
N GLU A 20 22.15 -6.54 -1.13
CA GLU A 20 23.34 -7.10 -1.79
C GLU A 20 23.66 -8.52 -1.34
N ASP A 21 23.20 -8.87 -0.12
CA ASP A 21 23.40 -10.16 0.51
C ASP A 21 22.28 -11.15 0.19
N LEU A 22 21.42 -10.81 -0.77
CA LEU A 22 20.32 -11.68 -1.17
C LEU A 22 20.87 -13.00 -1.75
N PRO A 23 20.31 -14.15 -1.34
CA PRO A 23 20.75 -15.46 -1.80
C PRO A 23 20.57 -15.58 -3.32
N THR A 24 21.61 -16.09 -4.00
CA THR A 24 21.65 -16.25 -5.46
C THR A 24 21.25 -17.65 -5.92
N ASP A 25 21.18 -18.59 -4.99
CA ASP A 25 20.85 -20.01 -5.18
C ASP A 25 19.42 -20.36 -4.77
N LEU A 26 18.53 -19.35 -4.71
CA LEU A 26 17.11 -19.57 -4.47
C LEU A 26 16.48 -20.44 -5.57
N GLY A 27 15.67 -21.41 -5.15
CA GLY A 27 14.79 -22.14 -6.07
C GLY A 27 13.76 -21.21 -6.72
N GLU A 28 13.25 -21.61 -7.89
CA GLU A 28 12.37 -20.79 -8.73
C GLU A 28 11.18 -20.18 -7.97
N SER A 29 10.49 -20.96 -7.14
CA SER A 29 9.34 -20.47 -6.37
C SER A 29 9.73 -19.39 -5.35
N ALA A 30 10.84 -19.59 -4.64
CA ALA A 30 11.34 -18.64 -3.64
C ALA A 30 11.86 -17.35 -4.29
N ALA A 31 12.59 -17.48 -5.41
CA ALA A 31 13.03 -16.35 -6.21
C ALA A 31 11.84 -15.55 -6.76
N ASN A 32 10.82 -16.23 -7.30
CA ASN A 32 9.58 -15.60 -7.76
C ASN A 32 8.87 -14.87 -6.62
N SER A 33 8.74 -15.50 -5.46
CA SER A 33 8.13 -14.89 -4.27
C SER A 33 8.81 -13.57 -3.89
N LEU A 34 10.14 -13.58 -3.78
CA LEU A 34 10.93 -12.39 -3.44
C LEU A 34 10.82 -11.28 -4.49
N LEU A 35 11.06 -11.60 -5.77
CA LEU A 35 11.06 -10.61 -6.84
C LEU A 35 9.67 -10.00 -7.05
N ASN A 36 8.61 -10.80 -6.93
CA ASN A 36 7.25 -10.30 -7.04
C ASN A 36 6.84 -9.47 -5.81
N ALA A 37 7.27 -9.83 -4.60
CA ALA A 37 7.05 -8.99 -3.42
C ALA A 37 7.68 -7.60 -3.59
N LEU A 38 8.92 -7.54 -4.07
CA LEU A 38 9.63 -6.28 -4.36
C LEU A 38 8.89 -5.44 -5.39
N ALA A 39 8.38 -6.04 -6.48
CA ALA A 39 7.60 -5.33 -7.48
C ALA A 39 6.24 -4.85 -6.93
N VAL A 40 5.50 -5.73 -6.25
CA VAL A 40 4.15 -5.45 -5.73
C VAL A 40 4.14 -4.43 -4.60
N ALA A 41 5.25 -4.24 -3.89
CA ALA A 41 5.38 -3.15 -2.93
C ALA A 41 5.09 -1.76 -3.55
N TRP A 42 5.32 -1.60 -4.85
CA TRP A 42 5.07 -0.37 -5.59
C TRP A 42 3.62 -0.20 -6.05
N HIS A 43 2.71 -1.09 -5.65
CA HIS A 43 1.32 -1.02 -6.05
C HIS A 43 0.71 0.35 -5.73
N PRO A 44 0.00 1.01 -6.68
CA PRO A 44 -0.43 2.41 -6.51
C PRO A 44 -1.37 2.60 -5.32
N ARG A 45 -2.21 1.60 -4.99
CA ARG A 45 -3.07 1.66 -3.80
C ARG A 45 -2.27 1.63 -2.50
N LEU A 46 -1.17 0.86 -2.44
CA LEU A 46 -0.29 0.84 -1.27
C LEU A 46 0.42 2.18 -1.07
N LEU A 47 0.97 2.72 -2.16
CA LEU A 47 1.63 4.02 -2.15
C LEU A 47 0.69 5.13 -1.67
N ARG A 48 -0.59 5.07 -2.05
CA ARG A 48 -1.61 6.03 -1.59
C ARG A 48 -1.94 5.88 -0.10
N LEU A 49 -1.87 4.67 0.44
CA LEU A 49 -2.22 4.36 1.84
C LEU A 49 -1.05 4.50 2.81
N SER A 50 0.15 4.82 2.31
CA SER A 50 1.39 4.82 3.09
C SER A 50 2.10 6.18 3.06
N ARG A 51 2.89 6.48 4.09
CA ARG A 51 3.63 7.75 4.24
C ARG A 51 5.01 7.78 3.55
N GLY A 52 5.43 6.68 2.93
CA GLY A 52 6.76 6.54 2.34
C GLY A 52 6.78 5.60 1.15
N ILE A 53 7.94 5.53 0.49
CA ILE A 53 8.20 4.58 -0.57
C ILE A 53 8.56 3.19 0.00
N PRO A 54 8.39 2.11 -0.79
CA PRO A 54 8.82 0.79 -0.41
C PRO A 54 10.30 0.72 -0.05
N CYS A 55 10.63 -0.03 1.00
CA CYS A 55 12.01 -0.36 1.32
C CYS A 55 12.17 -1.83 1.76
N ALA A 56 13.38 -2.36 1.64
CA ALA A 56 13.71 -3.67 2.15
C ALA A 56 14.08 -3.59 3.64
N ARG A 57 13.62 -4.55 4.43
CA ARG A 57 13.92 -4.68 5.86
C ARG A 57 14.38 -6.10 6.15
N GLN A 58 15.27 -6.24 7.12
CA GLN A 58 15.72 -7.56 7.59
C GLN A 58 14.54 -8.27 8.25
N ALA A 59 14.32 -9.53 7.87
CA ALA A 59 13.23 -10.35 8.41
C ALA A 59 13.18 -10.32 9.95
N GLU A 60 14.32 -10.58 10.60
CA GLU A 60 14.44 -10.63 12.06
C GLU A 60 14.03 -9.32 12.76
N THR A 61 14.23 -8.17 12.10
CA THR A 61 13.92 -6.85 12.67
C THR A 61 12.44 -6.47 12.59
N ALA A 62 11.62 -7.24 11.87
CA ALA A 62 10.21 -6.91 11.64
C ALA A 62 9.42 -6.68 12.95
N GLY A 63 9.77 -7.44 13.99
CA GLY A 63 9.19 -7.35 15.33
C GLY A 63 9.61 -6.11 16.14
N ASP A 64 10.59 -5.34 15.70
CA ASP A 64 11.07 -4.14 16.42
C ASP A 64 10.67 -2.83 15.72
N LEU A 65 10.07 -2.94 14.53
CA LEU A 65 9.70 -1.79 13.74
C LEU A 65 8.52 -1.03 14.39
N PRO A 66 8.65 0.30 14.61
CA PRO A 66 7.58 1.11 15.19
C PRO A 66 6.50 1.44 14.16
N GLY A 67 5.28 1.71 14.65
CA GLY A 67 4.17 2.19 13.83
C GLY A 67 3.43 1.08 13.08
N ARG A 68 2.42 1.49 12.31
CA ARG A 68 1.55 0.58 11.54
C ARG A 68 2.12 0.41 10.14
N ARG A 69 2.35 -0.82 9.68
CA ARG A 69 3.08 -1.08 8.43
C ARG A 69 2.36 -2.04 7.50
N VAL A 70 2.74 -1.97 6.23
CA VAL A 70 2.48 -3.03 5.25
C VAL A 70 3.73 -3.88 5.15
N LEU A 71 3.63 -5.16 5.48
CA LEU A 71 4.74 -6.11 5.51
C LEU A 71 4.50 -7.19 4.46
N LEU A 72 5.34 -7.19 3.42
CA LEU A 72 5.38 -8.26 2.42
C LEU A 72 6.45 -9.26 2.82
N VAL A 73 6.06 -10.48 3.14
CA VAL A 73 6.94 -11.55 3.60
C VAL A 73 7.06 -12.60 2.50
N PRO A 74 8.11 -12.54 1.67
CA PRO A 74 8.38 -13.58 0.69
C PRO A 74 8.83 -14.86 1.40
N SER A 75 8.57 -16.00 0.76
CA SER A 75 8.83 -17.33 1.35
C SER A 75 10.28 -17.51 1.83
N CYS A 76 11.28 -17.00 1.12
CA CYS A 76 12.68 -17.08 1.52
C CYS A 76 13.03 -16.27 2.79
N ALA A 77 12.18 -15.32 3.19
CA ALA A 77 12.36 -14.56 4.42
C ALA A 77 11.66 -15.22 5.62
N GLU A 78 10.71 -16.13 5.40
CA GLU A 78 9.95 -16.77 6.49
C GLU A 78 10.83 -17.58 7.43
N ASP A 79 11.85 -18.26 6.90
CA ASP A 79 12.82 -19.05 7.70
C ASP A 79 13.68 -18.19 8.64
N TRP A 80 13.73 -16.88 8.40
CA TRP A 80 14.46 -15.91 9.21
C TRP A 80 13.56 -15.21 10.24
N MET A 81 12.28 -15.56 10.29
CA MET A 81 11.33 -14.96 11.21
C MET A 81 11.25 -15.76 12.52
N PRO A 82 11.01 -15.08 13.67
CA PRO A 82 10.69 -15.77 14.93
C PRO A 82 9.44 -16.66 14.79
N HIS A 83 9.28 -17.65 15.67
CA HIS A 83 8.04 -18.41 15.74
C HIS A 83 6.82 -17.49 15.95
N GLU A 84 5.68 -17.87 15.36
CA GLU A 84 4.40 -17.14 15.47
C GLU A 84 4.44 -15.68 14.98
N TRP A 85 5.41 -15.33 14.14
CA TRP A 85 5.60 -13.97 13.60
C TRP A 85 4.33 -13.39 12.97
N GLN A 86 3.52 -14.20 12.28
CA GLN A 86 2.27 -13.76 11.64
C GLN A 86 1.31 -13.14 12.65
N GLN A 87 1.08 -13.84 13.77
CA GLN A 87 0.17 -13.40 14.82
C GLN A 87 0.73 -12.19 15.56
N ALA A 88 2.03 -12.21 15.86
CA ALA A 88 2.71 -11.11 16.54
C ALA A 88 2.68 -9.80 15.74
N LEU A 89 2.89 -9.86 14.43
CA LEU A 89 2.86 -8.70 13.55
C LEU A 89 1.42 -8.21 13.32
N ALA A 90 0.45 -9.11 13.13
CA ALA A 90 -0.95 -8.76 12.95
C ALA A 90 -1.55 -8.11 14.21
N ALA A 91 -1.20 -8.60 15.41
CA ALA A 91 -1.66 -8.04 16.69
C ALA A 91 -1.25 -6.57 16.90
N ARG A 92 -0.27 -6.07 16.15
CA ARG A 92 0.17 -4.67 16.16
C ARG A 92 -0.55 -3.80 15.13
N GLY A 93 -1.56 -4.35 14.45
CA GLY A 93 -2.32 -3.68 13.41
C GLY A 93 -1.60 -3.61 12.06
N ASN A 94 -0.50 -4.35 11.86
CA ASN A 94 0.18 -4.38 10.57
C ASN A 94 -0.66 -5.14 9.53
N LEU A 95 -0.58 -4.69 8.28
CA LEU A 95 -1.07 -5.42 7.14
C LEU A 95 0.02 -6.41 6.68
N VAL A 96 -0.15 -7.69 6.98
CA VAL A 96 0.88 -8.72 6.72
C VAL A 96 0.43 -9.60 5.55
N LEU A 97 1.26 -9.70 4.51
CA LEU A 97 1.02 -10.53 3.34
C LEU A 97 2.15 -11.55 3.18
N SER A 98 1.79 -12.82 3.05
CA SER A 98 2.74 -13.95 2.98
C SER A 98 2.16 -15.13 2.20
N GLY A 99 2.94 -16.20 1.99
CA GLY A 99 2.47 -17.40 1.29
C GLY A 99 2.22 -17.23 -0.21
N CYS A 100 2.67 -16.12 -0.80
CA CYS A 100 2.52 -15.81 -2.23
C CYS A 100 3.84 -16.03 -2.97
N SER A 101 3.79 -16.64 -4.16
CA SER A 101 4.95 -16.83 -5.03
C SER A 101 4.80 -16.11 -6.37
N THR A 102 3.63 -16.22 -7.00
CA THR A 102 3.40 -15.60 -8.31
C THR A 102 2.91 -14.16 -8.18
N ARG A 103 3.09 -13.35 -9.23
CA ARG A 103 2.60 -11.97 -9.26
C ARG A 103 1.09 -11.88 -9.03
N SER A 104 0.33 -12.77 -9.67
CA SER A 104 -1.12 -12.81 -9.55
C SER A 104 -1.56 -13.11 -8.12
N GLU A 105 -0.92 -14.07 -7.44
CA GLU A 105 -1.20 -14.37 -6.02
C GLU A 105 -0.94 -13.16 -5.12
N TRP A 106 0.20 -12.49 -5.31
CA TRP A 106 0.53 -11.27 -4.56
C TRP A 106 -0.50 -10.17 -4.79
N LEU A 107 -0.89 -9.90 -6.03
CA LEU A 107 -1.87 -8.87 -6.36
C LEU A 107 -3.26 -9.20 -5.82
N THR A 108 -3.71 -10.45 -5.97
CA THR A 108 -5.01 -10.88 -5.43
C THR A 108 -5.05 -10.76 -3.91
N SER A 109 -4.00 -11.23 -3.22
CA SER A 109 -3.92 -11.16 -1.76
C SER A 109 -3.85 -9.71 -1.28
N LEU A 110 -3.07 -8.88 -1.98
CA LEU A 110 -2.96 -7.46 -1.69
C LEU A 110 -4.29 -6.72 -1.84
N GLU A 111 -4.99 -6.92 -2.95
CA GLU A 111 -6.26 -6.27 -3.24
C GLU A 111 -7.34 -6.68 -2.23
N ALA A 112 -7.37 -7.97 -1.86
CA ALA A 112 -8.26 -8.46 -0.82
C ALA A 112 -7.96 -7.79 0.53
N ALA A 113 -6.69 -7.72 0.91
CA ALA A 113 -6.27 -7.13 2.18
C ALA A 113 -6.55 -5.61 2.25
N ILE A 114 -6.25 -4.86 1.19
CA ILE A 114 -6.58 -3.43 1.10
C ILE A 114 -8.10 -3.20 1.17
N SER A 115 -8.89 -4.06 0.53
CA SER A 115 -10.34 -3.91 0.52
C SER A 115 -10.95 -4.20 1.90
N ALA A 116 -10.42 -5.18 2.64
CA ALA A 116 -10.81 -5.44 4.03
C ALA A 116 -10.49 -4.23 4.93
N GLU A 117 -9.27 -3.70 4.83
CA GLU A 117 -8.81 -2.51 5.57
C GLU A 117 -9.71 -1.28 5.39
N LEU A 118 -10.11 -1.01 4.14
CA LEU A 118 -10.99 0.12 3.84
C LEU A 118 -12.41 -0.10 4.37
N THR A 119 -12.87 -1.36 4.38
CA THR A 119 -14.20 -1.71 4.88
C THR A 119 -14.26 -1.58 6.41
N GLU A 120 -13.23 -2.02 7.13
CA GLU A 120 -13.15 -1.88 8.60
C GLU A 120 -13.13 -0.41 9.04
N ALA A 121 -12.39 0.44 8.32
CA ALA A 121 -12.34 1.87 8.58
C ALA A 121 -13.71 2.56 8.43
N ASP A 122 -14.53 2.13 7.46
CA ASP A 122 -15.87 2.66 7.27
C ASP A 122 -16.84 2.23 8.38
N HIS A 123 -16.73 0.99 8.86
CA HIS A 123 -17.59 0.50 9.96
C HIS A 123 -17.31 1.24 11.27
N GLN A 124 -16.04 1.53 11.57
CA GLN A 124 -15.65 2.24 12.78
C GLN A 124 -16.13 3.71 12.78
N ALA A 125 -16.18 4.33 11.61
CA ALA A 125 -16.69 5.70 11.42
C ALA A 125 -18.18 5.86 11.75
N VAL A 126 -18.98 4.84 11.41
CA VAL A 126 -20.44 4.90 11.59
C VAL A 126 -20.81 4.77 13.08
N SER A 127 -20.11 3.90 13.81
CA SER A 127 -20.31 3.69 15.25
C SER A 127 -19.94 4.91 16.13
N GLU A 128 -19.05 5.79 15.68
CA GLU A 128 -18.74 7.03 16.42
C GLU A 128 -19.78 8.15 16.19
N SER A 129 -20.66 8.00 15.20
CA SER A 129 -21.64 9.04 14.82
C SER A 129 -23.03 8.91 15.47
N GLU A 130 -23.34 7.77 16.12
CA GLU A 130 -24.66 7.52 16.76
C GLU A 130 -24.84 8.17 18.16
N GLY A 131 -23.92 9.06 18.59
CA GLY A 131 -24.00 9.77 19.88
C GLY A 131 -24.55 11.20 19.84
N ALA A 132 -24.79 11.79 18.67
CA ALA A 132 -25.14 13.22 18.57
C ALA A 132 -26.61 13.42 18.14
N ALA A 133 -27.46 13.70 19.13
CA ALA A 133 -28.86 14.07 18.94
C ALA A 133 -29.03 15.29 18.03
N GLN A 134 -29.81 15.12 16.95
CA GLN A 134 -30.33 16.20 16.10
C GLN A 134 -31.46 16.97 16.79
N PRO A 135 -31.54 18.30 16.59
CA PRO A 135 -32.80 19.03 16.60
C PRO A 135 -33.22 19.50 15.18
N PRO A 136 -34.52 19.71 14.90
CA PRO A 136 -35.04 19.84 13.53
C PRO A 136 -35.36 21.28 13.07
N LEU A 137 -35.41 21.42 11.73
CA LEU A 137 -36.22 22.33 10.88
C LEU A 137 -35.93 23.86 10.84
N LYS A 138 -35.64 24.39 9.64
CA LYS A 138 -36.60 25.19 8.83
C LYS A 138 -36.10 25.61 7.45
N SER A 139 -37.02 25.53 6.49
CA SER A 139 -36.98 25.99 5.10
C SER A 139 -37.02 27.52 4.95
N ALA A 140 -36.34 28.08 3.93
CA ALA A 140 -36.82 29.26 3.19
C ALA A 140 -36.12 29.42 1.83
N SER A 141 -36.89 29.84 0.84
CA SER A 141 -36.65 29.86 -0.60
C SER A 141 -35.86 31.08 -1.12
N ALA A 142 -35.35 30.97 -2.36
CA ALA A 142 -34.67 32.00 -3.20
C ALA A 142 -35.60 33.16 -3.66
N PRO A 143 -35.11 34.24 -4.34
CA PRO A 143 -34.83 34.20 -5.80
C PRO A 143 -33.69 35.14 -6.39
N SER A 144 -33.13 34.69 -7.52
CA SER A 144 -32.73 35.33 -8.84
C SER A 144 -32.49 36.86 -8.98
N THR A 145 -31.67 37.49 -9.87
CA THR A 145 -30.79 37.20 -11.05
C THR A 145 -29.99 38.53 -11.37
N PRO A 146 -29.50 38.85 -12.60
CA PRO A 146 -28.23 38.51 -13.31
C PRO A 146 -27.25 39.72 -13.47
N ASP A 147 -26.00 39.51 -13.91
CA ASP A 147 -25.41 40.37 -14.96
C ASP A 147 -24.13 39.80 -15.65
N ASN A 148 -24.02 40.11 -16.94
CA ASN A 148 -22.97 39.86 -17.96
C ASN A 148 -21.58 40.43 -17.56
N ALA A 149 -20.40 40.17 -18.13
CA ALA A 149 -19.73 39.36 -19.19
C ALA A 149 -18.19 39.70 -19.05
N PRO A 150 -17.23 39.40 -19.95
CA PRO A 150 -17.11 38.43 -21.05
C PRO A 150 -15.85 37.52 -20.99
N SER A 151 -15.89 36.44 -21.79
CA SER A 151 -14.80 35.78 -22.53
C SER A 151 -13.37 35.69 -21.95
N ALA A 152 -13.01 34.49 -21.51
CA ALA A 152 -11.66 33.93 -21.67
C ALA A 152 -11.78 32.45 -22.07
N THR A 153 -11.98 32.20 -23.36
CA THR A 153 -11.88 30.87 -23.97
C THR A 153 -10.42 30.47 -24.00
N SER A 154 -9.94 29.84 -22.93
CA SER A 154 -8.61 29.23 -22.86
C SER A 154 -8.72 27.89 -22.15
N ALA A 155 -8.76 26.81 -22.95
CA ALA A 155 -8.37 25.46 -22.59
C ALA A 155 -8.95 24.87 -21.28
N GLN A 156 -10.27 24.71 -21.19
CA GLN A 156 -10.83 23.62 -20.38
C GLN A 156 -10.57 22.31 -21.13
N GLN A 157 -9.34 21.82 -21.03
CA GLN A 157 -9.06 20.42 -21.27
C GLN A 157 -9.94 19.63 -20.30
N ASN A 158 -10.80 18.78 -20.85
CA ASN A 158 -11.49 17.72 -20.13
C ASN A 158 -10.45 16.86 -19.39
N PHE A 159 -10.14 17.20 -18.14
CA PHE A 159 -9.37 16.33 -17.23
C PHE A 159 -10.24 15.21 -16.63
N SER A 160 -11.39 14.90 -17.25
CA SER A 160 -12.30 13.83 -16.82
C SER A 160 -11.88 12.44 -17.31
N HIS A 161 -10.78 12.31 -18.06
CA HIS A 161 -10.11 11.02 -18.22
C HIS A 161 -9.12 10.84 -17.08
N GLN A 162 -9.59 10.32 -15.94
CA GLN A 162 -8.68 9.66 -15.02
C GLN A 162 -8.16 8.42 -15.77
N PRO A 163 -6.89 8.38 -16.21
CA PRO A 163 -6.38 7.20 -16.90
C PRO A 163 -6.56 5.99 -15.98
N PRO A 164 -6.87 4.79 -16.52
CA PRO A 164 -6.85 3.60 -15.70
C PRO A 164 -5.49 3.54 -15.00
N LEU A 165 -5.47 3.30 -13.68
CA LEU A 165 -4.21 3.11 -12.98
C LEU A 165 -3.49 1.93 -13.66
N LEU A 166 -2.41 2.22 -14.39
CA LEU A 166 -1.58 1.19 -15.00
C LEU A 166 -0.75 0.55 -13.90
N VAL A 167 -1.36 -0.37 -13.16
CA VAL A 167 -0.70 -1.14 -12.09
C VAL A 167 0.61 -1.73 -12.61
N ASP A 168 0.59 -2.26 -13.83
CA ASP A 168 1.77 -2.85 -14.47
C ASP A 168 2.95 -1.87 -14.60
N ASP A 169 2.71 -0.58 -14.86
CA ASP A 169 3.77 0.43 -14.94
C ASP A 169 4.45 0.63 -13.58
N PHE A 170 3.67 0.62 -12.50
CA PHE A 170 4.20 0.72 -11.14
C PHE A 170 5.00 -0.53 -10.74
N LEU A 171 4.53 -1.72 -11.13
CA LEU A 171 5.26 -2.97 -10.89
C LEU A 171 6.57 -3.02 -11.69
N ALA A 172 6.54 -2.57 -12.94
CA ALA A 172 7.73 -2.44 -13.78
C ALA A 172 8.72 -1.42 -13.20
N PHE A 173 8.21 -0.29 -12.69
CA PHE A 173 9.03 0.68 -11.97
C PHE A 173 9.68 0.06 -10.74
N GLY A 174 8.93 -0.67 -9.91
CA GLY A 174 9.47 -1.34 -8.72
C GLY A 174 10.58 -2.33 -9.03
N THR A 175 10.40 -3.10 -10.11
CA THR A 175 11.43 -4.04 -10.61
C THR A 175 12.69 -3.28 -11.04
N THR A 176 12.54 -2.19 -11.79
CA THR A 176 13.66 -1.37 -12.28
C THR A 176 14.37 -0.68 -11.12
N TYR A 177 13.63 -0.14 -10.15
CA TYR A 177 14.18 0.47 -8.94
C TYR A 177 15.04 -0.53 -8.16
N PHE A 178 14.56 -1.76 -7.99
CA PHE A 178 15.33 -2.82 -7.35
C PHE A 178 16.62 -3.15 -8.11
N GLN A 179 16.57 -3.27 -9.44
CA GLN A 179 17.77 -3.47 -10.26
C GLN A 179 18.77 -2.32 -10.11
N ILE A 180 18.29 -1.06 -10.09
CA ILE A 180 19.14 0.10 -9.83
C ILE A 180 19.79 -0.01 -8.45
N MET A 181 19.04 -0.38 -7.40
CA MET A 181 19.60 -0.54 -6.07
C MET A 181 20.72 -1.60 -6.02
N LEU A 182 20.55 -2.73 -6.72
CA LEU A 182 21.58 -3.77 -6.84
C LEU A 182 22.82 -3.28 -7.59
N LEU A 183 22.64 -2.45 -8.61
CA LEU A 183 23.75 -1.96 -9.45
C LEU A 183 24.48 -0.77 -8.84
N SER A 184 23.77 0.13 -8.15
CA SER A 184 24.33 1.38 -7.61
C SER A 184 25.18 1.21 -6.36
N ARG A 185 25.08 0.07 -5.66
CA ARG A 185 25.83 -0.15 -4.41
C ARG A 185 26.98 -1.15 -4.51
N ARG A 186 27.14 -1.79 -5.68
CA ARG A 186 28.33 -2.58 -6.04
C ARG A 186 29.52 -1.73 -6.54
N MET A 187 29.44 -0.39 -6.43
CA MET A 187 30.52 0.56 -6.68
C MET A 187 31.03 1.13 -5.37
#